data_AF-X1MJ42-F1
#
_entry.id   AF-X1MJ42-F1
#
_cell.length_a   1.000
_cell.length_b   1.000
_cell.length_c   1.000
_cell.angle_alpha   90.00
_cell.angle_beta   90.00
_cell.angle_gamma   90.00
#
_symmetry.space_group_name_H-M   'P 1'
#
loop_
_entity.id
_entity.type
_entity.pdbx_description
1 polymer ?
#
loop_
_entity_poly.entity_id
_entity_poly.type
_entity_poly.pdbx_seq_one_letter_code
_entity_poly.pdbx_strand_id
1 'polypeptide(L)'
;MSVKEAVFNPRRGAIIYFPSTLIRTSMRILIESVKKGLDVAARALMSISQYVKNIHKINERLRDLLADVISSMRSNMSFLAPVLAGIVVGLSAMITTILNKLGTMMAMGEEISLPAGMAPTTFTEMFNIKFMIPPYFLQVIVGLYIIEIVYILTLTLVSVEAGTDRLKEKSEIAKNMRRSITMYIGVAILSILALTLLAGVAISGLAA
;
A
#
# COMPACT_ATOMS: atom_id res chain seq x y z
N MET A 1 -36.19 -36.09 18.74
CA MET A 1 -35.79 -34.83 18.09
C MET A 1 -35.89 -35.02 16.59
N SER A 2 -36.59 -34.15 15.86
CA SER A 2 -36.60 -34.22 14.38
C SER A 2 -35.28 -33.71 13.80
N VAL A 3 -34.91 -34.12 12.58
CA VAL A 3 -33.69 -33.63 11.89
C VAL A 3 -33.71 -32.10 11.74
N LYS A 4 -34.89 -31.53 11.48
CA LYS A 4 -35.09 -30.07 11.44
C LYS A 4 -34.72 -29.40 12.76
N GLU A 5 -35.10 -30.02 13.87
CA GLU A 5 -34.88 -29.49 15.21
C GLU A 5 -33.43 -29.72 15.67
N ALA A 6 -32.81 -30.84 15.31
CA ALA A 6 -31.38 -31.06 15.55
C ALA A 6 -30.49 -30.03 14.84
N VAL A 7 -30.91 -29.56 13.66
CA VAL A 7 -30.10 -28.64 12.84
C VAL A 7 -30.41 -27.16 13.12
N PHE A 8 -31.69 -26.79 13.23
CA PHE A 8 -32.14 -25.39 13.29
C PHE A 8 -32.64 -24.92 14.66
N ASN A 9 -32.51 -25.71 15.73
CA ASN A 9 -32.95 -25.27 17.06
C ASN A 9 -32.18 -24.01 17.53
N PRO A 10 -32.86 -22.94 18.00
CA PRO A 10 -32.21 -21.69 18.40
C PRO A 10 -31.25 -21.80 19.60
N ARG A 11 -31.42 -22.81 20.46
CA ARG A 11 -30.62 -23.00 21.68
C ARG A 11 -29.60 -24.14 21.57
N ARG A 12 -29.87 -25.15 20.74
CA ARG A 12 -29.04 -26.38 20.67
C ARG A 12 -28.78 -26.89 19.25
N GLY A 13 -29.14 -26.14 18.22
CA GLY A 13 -28.99 -26.57 16.83
C GLY A 13 -27.54 -26.53 16.35
N ALA A 14 -27.17 -27.47 15.47
CA ALA A 14 -25.82 -27.52 14.88
C ALA A 14 -25.41 -26.24 14.14
N ILE A 15 -26.37 -25.49 13.58
CA ILE A 15 -26.11 -24.24 12.85
C ILE A 15 -25.53 -23.12 13.73
N ILE A 16 -25.71 -23.17 15.05
CA ILE A 16 -25.14 -22.18 15.98
C ILE A 16 -23.60 -22.22 15.93
N TYR A 17 -23.04 -23.43 15.80
CA TYR A 17 -21.59 -23.63 15.72
C TYR A 17 -21.02 -23.36 14.33
N PHE A 18 -21.86 -23.35 13.29
CA PHE A 18 -21.45 -23.17 11.90
C PHE A 18 -22.26 -22.06 11.21
N PRO A 19 -21.92 -20.77 11.47
CA PRO A 19 -22.69 -19.61 11.00
C PRO A 19 -22.47 -19.29 9.50
N SER A 20 -22.33 -20.31 8.64
CA SER A 20 -22.21 -20.13 7.19
C SER A 20 -23.58 -20.13 6.53
N THR A 21 -23.86 -19.10 5.73
CA THR A 21 -25.09 -19.02 4.91
C THR A 21 -25.21 -20.20 3.96
N LEU A 22 -24.10 -20.68 3.39
CA LEU A 22 -24.08 -21.82 2.48
C LEU A 22 -24.46 -23.12 3.21
N ILE A 23 -23.93 -23.35 4.42
CA ILE A 23 -24.27 -24.53 5.24
C ILE A 23 -25.74 -24.48 5.64
N ARG A 24 -26.22 -23.32 6.10
CA ARG A 24 -27.63 -23.10 6.48
C ARG A 24 -28.57 -23.41 5.32
N THR A 25 -28.30 -22.88 4.14
CA THR A 25 -29.13 -23.09 2.94
C THR A 25 -29.07 -24.53 2.48
N SER A 26 -27.88 -25.14 2.44
CA SER A 26 -27.69 -26.54 2.07
C SER A 26 -28.47 -27.49 3.00
N MET A 27 -28.42 -27.26 4.31
CA MET A 27 -29.16 -28.05 5.28
C MET A 27 -30.68 -27.83 5.20
N ARG A 28 -31.12 -26.63 4.82
CA ARG A 28 -32.55 -26.35 4.56
C ARG A 28 -33.04 -27.11 3.32
N ILE A 29 -32.25 -27.11 2.25
CA ILE A 29 -32.52 -27.88 1.04
C ILE A 29 -32.59 -29.37 1.37
N LEU A 30 -31.66 -29.90 2.17
CA LEU A 30 -31.68 -31.29 2.61
C LEU A 30 -33.00 -31.66 3.29
N ILE A 31 -33.43 -30.87 4.28
CA ILE A 31 -34.66 -31.15 5.03
C ILE A 31 -35.91 -31.08 4.15
N GLU A 32 -35.98 -30.15 3.20
CA GLU A 32 -37.12 -30.07 2.27
C GLU A 32 -37.08 -31.17 1.21
N SER A 33 -35.91 -31.58 0.74
CA SER A 33 -35.76 -32.67 -0.23
C SER A 33 -36.08 -34.03 0.38
N VAL A 34 -35.75 -34.28 1.66
CA VAL A 34 -36.10 -35.52 2.37
C VAL A 34 -37.62 -35.72 2.45
N LYS A 35 -38.41 -34.64 2.58
CA LYS A 35 -39.89 -34.72 2.54
C LYS A 35 -40.44 -35.12 1.17
N LYS A 36 -39.69 -34.88 0.10
CA LYS A 36 -40.08 -35.18 -1.29
C LYS A 36 -39.61 -36.57 -1.76
N GLY A 37 -38.73 -37.22 -1.01
CA GLY A 37 -38.21 -38.56 -1.29
C GLY A 37 -36.69 -38.65 -1.23
N LEU A 38 -36.18 -39.85 -0.93
CA LEU A 38 -34.74 -40.09 -0.74
C LEU A 38 -33.92 -39.87 -2.02
N ASP A 39 -34.43 -40.25 -3.20
CA ASP A 39 -33.73 -40.02 -4.48
C ASP A 39 -33.57 -38.52 -4.77
N VAL A 40 -34.63 -37.73 -4.49
CA VAL A 40 -34.59 -36.27 -4.64
C VAL A 40 -33.56 -35.65 -3.69
N ALA A 41 -33.50 -36.12 -2.45
CA ALA A 41 -32.51 -35.69 -1.48
C ALA A 41 -31.07 -36.02 -1.91
N ALA A 42 -30.84 -37.24 -2.41
CA ALA A 42 -29.53 -37.67 -2.90
C ALA A 42 -29.05 -36.81 -4.07
N ARG A 43 -29.90 -36.58 -5.08
CA ARG A 43 -29.59 -35.73 -6.25
C ARG A 43 -29.29 -34.29 -5.85
N ALA A 44 -30.08 -33.72 -4.93
CA ALA A 44 -29.88 -32.37 -4.42
C ALA A 44 -28.55 -32.23 -3.68
N LEU A 45 -28.23 -33.18 -2.79
CA LEU A 45 -26.96 -33.17 -2.05
C LEU A 45 -25.74 -33.37 -2.97
N MET A 46 -25.82 -34.24 -3.97
CA MET A 46 -24.75 -34.41 -4.97
C MET A 46 -24.49 -33.11 -5.72
N SER A 47 -25.56 -32.41 -6.14
CA SER A 47 -25.45 -31.13 -6.83
C SER A 47 -24.82 -30.04 -5.96
N ILE A 48 -25.22 -29.96 -4.68
CA ILE A 48 -24.62 -29.04 -3.69
C ILE A 48 -23.13 -29.37 -3.49
N SER A 49 -22.78 -30.64 -3.36
CA SER A 49 -21.38 -31.08 -3.22
C SER A 49 -20.55 -30.64 -4.43
N GLN A 50 -21.07 -30.86 -5.64
CA GLN A 50 -20.40 -30.43 -6.86
C GLN A 50 -20.27 -28.90 -6.94
N TYR A 51 -21.30 -28.16 -6.54
CA TYR A 51 -21.27 -26.70 -6.47
C TYR A 51 -20.18 -26.20 -5.50
N VAL A 52 -20.10 -26.75 -4.29
CA VAL A 52 -19.07 -26.38 -3.31
C VAL A 52 -17.67 -26.69 -3.82
N LYS A 53 -17.47 -27.85 -4.46
CA LYS A 53 -16.19 -28.21 -5.11
C LYS A 53 -15.82 -27.22 -6.22
N ASN A 54 -16.78 -26.83 -7.05
CA ASN A 54 -16.55 -25.88 -8.13
C ASN A 54 -16.19 -24.49 -7.57
N ILE A 55 -16.89 -24.00 -6.55
CA ILE A 55 -16.57 -22.73 -5.87
C ILE A 55 -15.16 -22.78 -5.27
N HIS A 56 -14.78 -23.88 -4.66
CA HIS A 56 -13.42 -24.03 -4.12
C HIS A 56 -12.35 -23.93 -5.22
N LYS A 57 -12.53 -24.67 -6.34
CA LYS A 57 -11.63 -24.57 -7.50
C LYS A 57 -11.57 -23.17 -8.11
N ILE A 58 -12.70 -22.46 -8.16
CA ILE A 58 -12.75 -21.08 -8.66
C ILE A 58 -11.96 -20.16 -7.72
N ASN A 59 -12.14 -20.27 -6.41
CA ASN A 59 -11.41 -19.46 -5.43
C ASN A 59 -9.90 -19.71 -5.49
N GLU A 60 -9.48 -20.97 -5.66
CA GLU A 60 -8.07 -21.34 -5.82
C GLU A 60 -7.49 -20.68 -7.09
N ARG A 61 -8.18 -20.82 -8.23
CA ARG A 61 -7.76 -20.19 -9.48
C ARG A 61 -7.74 -18.65 -9.40
N LEU A 62 -8.70 -18.03 -8.72
CA LEU A 62 -8.69 -16.59 -8.50
C LEU A 62 -7.49 -16.16 -7.65
N ARG A 63 -7.15 -16.91 -6.60
CA ARG A 63 -5.96 -16.64 -5.79
C ARG A 63 -4.69 -16.77 -6.61
N ASP A 64 -4.58 -17.79 -7.46
CA ASP A 64 -3.42 -17.96 -8.34
C ASP A 64 -3.29 -16.79 -9.32
N LEU A 65 -4.40 -16.37 -9.95
CA LEU A 65 -4.39 -15.22 -10.87
C LEU A 65 -4.04 -13.90 -10.17
N LEU A 66 -4.41 -13.75 -8.89
CA LEU A 66 -4.12 -12.54 -8.11
C LEU A 66 -2.80 -12.61 -7.36
N ALA A 67 -2.10 -13.74 -7.34
CA ALA A 67 -0.88 -13.93 -6.57
C ALA A 67 0.20 -12.88 -6.93
N ASP A 68 0.38 -12.64 -8.22
CA ASP A 68 1.32 -11.64 -8.71
C ASP A 68 0.91 -10.21 -8.30
N VAL A 69 -0.38 -9.90 -8.37
CA VAL A 69 -0.92 -8.59 -7.99
C VAL A 69 -0.76 -8.36 -6.48
N ILE A 70 -1.09 -9.37 -5.66
CA ILE A 70 -0.94 -9.33 -4.20
C ILE A 70 0.53 -9.16 -3.82
N SER A 71 1.42 -9.92 -4.46
CA SER A 71 2.87 -9.82 -4.27
C SER A 71 3.39 -8.43 -4.63
N SER A 72 2.95 -7.89 -5.77
CA SER A 72 3.29 -6.54 -6.23
C SER A 72 2.80 -5.47 -5.26
N MET A 73 1.54 -5.53 -4.81
CA MET A 73 1.00 -4.60 -3.81
C MET A 73 1.79 -4.64 -2.50
N ARG A 74 2.14 -5.84 -2.02
CA ARG A 74 2.96 -6.02 -0.82
C ARG A 74 4.35 -5.40 -0.98
N SER A 75 4.99 -5.62 -2.12
CA SER A 75 6.30 -5.04 -2.44
C SER A 75 6.24 -3.51 -2.55
N ASN A 76 5.25 -2.98 -3.26
CA ASN A 76 5.07 -1.55 -3.44
C ASN A 76 4.85 -0.83 -2.11
N MET A 77 3.98 -1.38 -1.27
CA MET A 77 3.68 -0.82 0.04
C MET A 77 4.86 -0.87 1.02
N SER A 78 5.57 -2.00 1.08
CA SER A 78 6.58 -2.26 2.12
C SER A 78 8.00 -1.83 1.75
N PHE A 79 8.28 -1.66 0.46
CA PHE A 79 9.62 -1.37 -0.05
C PHE A 79 9.63 -0.23 -1.05
N LEU A 80 8.97 -0.39 -2.21
CA LEU A 80 9.16 0.51 -3.34
C LEU A 80 8.70 1.95 -3.01
N ALA A 81 7.50 2.12 -2.48
CA ALA A 81 6.96 3.44 -2.16
C ALA A 81 7.77 4.16 -1.08
N PRO A 82 8.11 3.55 0.07
CA PRO A 82 9.00 4.16 1.07
C PRO A 82 10.35 4.58 0.52
N VAL A 83 10.98 3.75 -0.33
CA VAL A 83 12.29 4.04 -0.92
C VAL A 83 12.20 5.24 -1.86
N LEU A 84 11.26 5.21 -2.80
CA LEU A 84 11.07 6.31 -3.77
C LEU A 84 10.74 7.62 -3.05
N ALA A 85 9.86 7.58 -2.04
CA ALA A 85 9.52 8.73 -1.22
C ALA A 85 10.73 9.31 -0.49
N GLY A 86 11.60 8.47 0.10
CA GLY A 86 12.82 8.91 0.75
C GLY A 86 13.80 9.58 -0.22
N ILE A 87 13.95 9.03 -1.43
CA ILE A 87 14.81 9.59 -2.48
C ILE A 87 14.29 10.96 -2.93
N VAL A 88 12.97 11.12 -3.13
CA VAL A 88 12.36 12.40 -3.54
C VAL A 88 12.63 13.51 -2.52
N VAL A 89 12.53 13.21 -1.22
CA VAL A 89 12.88 14.18 -0.16
C VAL A 89 14.37 14.53 -0.20
N GLY A 90 15.25 13.54 -0.40
CA GLY A 90 16.68 13.79 -0.53
C GLY A 90 17.05 14.64 -1.74
N LEU A 91 16.39 14.42 -2.88
CA LEU A 91 16.57 15.23 -4.09
C LEU A 91 16.11 16.68 -3.88
N SER A 92 14.98 16.88 -3.19
CA SER A 92 14.53 18.22 -2.82
C SER A 92 15.58 18.94 -1.95
N ALA A 93 16.14 18.25 -0.95
CA ALA A 93 17.21 18.82 -0.11
C ALA A 93 18.47 19.16 -0.91
N MET A 94 18.86 18.31 -1.87
CA MET A 94 19.98 18.57 -2.78
C MET A 94 19.76 19.83 -3.61
N ILE A 95 18.59 19.93 -4.27
CA ILE A 95 18.22 21.08 -5.11
C ILE A 95 18.24 22.36 -4.28
N THR A 96 17.63 22.35 -3.09
CA THR A 96 17.64 23.52 -2.20
C THR A 96 19.05 23.91 -1.77
N THR A 97 19.93 22.94 -1.49
CA THR A 97 21.32 23.21 -1.10
C THR A 97 22.12 23.84 -2.24
N ILE A 98 21.96 23.32 -3.47
CA ILE A 98 22.63 23.85 -4.67
C ILE A 98 22.17 25.28 -4.94
N LEU A 99 20.85 25.52 -4.93
CA LEU A 99 20.29 26.83 -5.21
C LEU A 99 20.67 27.88 -4.15
N ASN A 100 20.69 27.50 -2.86
CA ASN A 100 21.15 28.40 -1.81
C ASN A 100 22.63 28.79 -2.00
N LYS A 101 23.49 27.82 -2.34
CA LYS A 101 24.92 28.09 -2.56
C LYS A 101 25.18 28.93 -3.81
N LEU A 102 24.51 28.64 -4.91
CA LEU A 102 24.58 29.48 -6.12
C LEU A 102 24.09 30.90 -5.83
N GLY A 103 22.99 31.06 -5.08
CA GLY A 103 22.50 32.36 -4.63
C GLY A 103 23.53 33.13 -3.80
N THR A 104 24.24 32.46 -2.88
CA THR A 104 25.31 33.10 -2.09
C THR A 104 26.54 33.46 -2.93
N MET A 105 26.96 32.61 -3.86
CA MET A 105 28.10 32.89 -4.76
C MET A 105 27.83 34.12 -5.63
N MET A 106 26.62 34.24 -6.18
CA MET A 106 26.19 35.42 -6.93
C MET A 106 26.13 36.69 -6.07
N ALA A 107 25.67 36.58 -4.81
CA ALA A 107 25.58 37.72 -3.90
C ALA A 107 26.94 38.22 -3.40
N MET A 108 27.95 37.34 -3.34
CA MET A 108 29.32 37.68 -2.93
C MET A 108 30.17 38.28 -4.06
N GLY A 109 29.62 38.41 -5.28
CA GLY A 109 30.30 39.10 -6.37
C GLY A 109 31.47 38.33 -6.97
N GLU A 110 31.59 37.01 -6.72
CA GLU A 110 32.41 36.17 -7.58
C GLU A 110 31.81 36.26 -9.00
N GLU A 111 32.60 36.73 -9.97
CA GLU A 111 32.20 36.77 -11.38
C GLU A 111 31.99 35.32 -11.85
N ILE A 112 30.77 34.82 -11.68
CA ILE A 112 30.30 33.67 -12.41
C ILE A 112 30.32 34.12 -13.87
N SER A 113 31.25 33.56 -14.64
CA SER A 113 31.38 33.75 -16.08
C SER A 113 30.16 33.16 -16.78
N LEU A 114 29.06 33.91 -16.73
CA LEU A 114 27.83 33.59 -17.43
C LEU A 114 28.07 33.77 -18.94
N PRO A 115 27.47 32.92 -19.80
CA PRO A 115 27.54 33.07 -21.24
C PRO A 115 27.13 34.49 -21.65
N ALA A 116 27.94 35.13 -22.50
CA ALA A 116 27.72 36.49 -22.96
C ALA A 116 26.30 36.66 -23.53
N GLY A 117 25.46 37.44 -22.83
CA GLY A 117 24.06 37.71 -23.22
C GLY A 117 23.02 37.46 -22.14
N MET A 118 23.36 36.78 -21.03
CA MET A 118 22.48 36.68 -19.85
C MET A 118 22.87 37.72 -18.80
N ALA A 119 21.97 38.69 -18.54
CA ALA A 119 22.13 39.58 -17.41
C ALA A 119 22.03 38.75 -16.10
N PRO A 120 22.94 38.96 -15.12
CA PRO A 120 22.89 38.29 -13.80
C PRO A 120 21.55 38.49 -13.08
N THR A 121 20.85 39.59 -13.39
CA THR A 121 19.52 39.94 -12.89
C THR A 121 18.43 39.00 -13.39
N THR A 122 18.53 38.48 -14.62
CA THR A 122 17.51 37.58 -15.20
C THR A 122 17.60 36.17 -14.61
N PHE A 123 18.81 35.69 -14.30
CA PHE A 123 18.99 34.38 -13.65
C PHE A 123 18.53 34.38 -12.19
N THR A 124 18.77 35.47 -11.46
CA THR A 124 18.30 35.64 -10.07
C THR A 124 16.77 35.76 -9.97
N GLU A 125 16.12 36.36 -10.97
CA GLU A 125 14.66 36.40 -11.07
C GLU A 125 14.04 35.04 -11.42
N MET A 126 14.69 34.23 -12.27
CA MET A 126 14.22 32.88 -12.63
C MET A 126 14.34 31.85 -11.49
N PHE A 127 15.34 32.02 -10.60
CA PHE A 127 15.56 31.15 -9.45
C PHE A 127 15.34 31.87 -8.11
N ASN A 128 14.17 32.50 -7.97
CA ASN A 128 13.83 33.19 -6.75
C ASN A 128 13.57 32.19 -5.60
N ILE A 129 14.58 32.03 -4.73
CA ILE A 129 14.61 31.15 -3.56
C ILE A 129 13.39 31.33 -2.65
N LYS A 130 12.76 32.52 -2.66
CA LYS A 130 11.59 32.85 -1.84
C LYS A 130 10.33 32.05 -2.23
N PHE A 131 10.23 31.56 -3.46
CA PHE A 131 9.12 30.70 -3.90
C PHE A 131 9.43 29.20 -3.80
N MET A 132 10.66 28.83 -3.42
CA MET A 132 11.04 27.43 -3.29
C MET A 132 10.42 26.83 -2.03
N ILE A 133 9.63 25.77 -2.19
CA ILE A 133 9.07 25.00 -1.07
C ILE A 133 10.24 24.40 -0.29
N PRO A 134 10.37 24.72 1.01
CA PRO A 134 11.41 24.14 1.83
C PRO A 134 11.30 22.61 1.93
N PRO A 135 12.42 21.86 1.91
CA PRO A 135 12.40 20.40 1.97
C PRO A 135 11.69 19.81 3.20
N TYR A 136 11.65 20.54 4.32
CA TYR A 136 10.97 20.09 5.54
C TYR A 136 9.44 20.03 5.38
N PHE A 137 8.83 20.95 4.61
CA PHE A 137 7.39 20.86 4.30
C PHE A 137 7.12 19.66 3.40
N LEU A 138 7.98 19.46 2.40
CA LEU A 138 7.86 18.33 1.47
C LEU A 138 8.00 16.99 2.20
N GLN A 139 8.91 16.90 3.18
CA GLN A 139 9.06 15.70 4.01
C GLN A 139 7.78 15.33 4.77
N VAL A 140 7.09 16.32 5.36
CA VAL A 140 5.83 16.07 6.07
C VAL A 140 4.72 15.61 5.10
N ILE A 141 4.59 16.28 3.96
CA ILE A 141 3.58 15.94 2.94
C ILE A 141 3.80 14.52 2.41
N VAL A 142 5.03 14.19 2.06
CA VAL A 142 5.38 12.85 1.56
C VAL A 142 5.24 11.79 2.64
N GLY A 143 5.57 12.10 3.90
CA GLY A 143 5.37 11.20 5.03
C GLY A 143 3.89 10.85 5.24
N LEU A 144 3.01 11.85 5.15
CA LEU A 144 1.56 11.64 5.24
C LEU A 144 1.05 10.80 4.07
N TYR A 145 1.52 11.08 2.85
CA TYR A 145 1.21 10.27 1.66
C TYR A 145 1.59 8.78 1.85
N ILE A 146 2.75 8.49 2.45
CA ILE A 146 3.15 7.10 2.73
C ILE A 146 2.19 6.42 3.71
N ILE A 147 1.71 7.13 4.73
CA ILE A 147 0.73 6.58 5.68
C ILE A 147 -0.58 6.24 4.95
N GLU A 148 -1.08 7.17 4.13
CA GLU A 148 -2.33 6.98 3.38
C GLU A 148 -2.24 5.83 2.38
N ILE A 149 -1.16 5.77 1.59
CA ILE A 149 -1.04 4.75 0.55
C ILE A 149 -0.87 3.35 1.18
N VAL A 150 -0.12 3.24 2.28
CA VAL A 150 0.06 1.97 3.00
C VAL A 150 -1.25 1.51 3.63
N TYR A 151 -2.04 2.44 4.16
CA TYR A 151 -3.36 2.14 4.69
C TYR A 151 -4.31 1.59 3.60
N ILE A 152 -4.42 2.29 2.47
CA ILE A 152 -5.27 1.88 1.34
C ILE A 152 -4.82 0.51 0.80
N LEU A 153 -3.52 0.34 0.53
CA LEU A 153 -2.99 -0.90 -0.03
C LEU A 153 -3.16 -2.09 0.92
N THR A 154 -2.98 -1.89 2.24
CA THR A 154 -3.19 -2.98 3.21
C THR A 154 -4.66 -3.39 3.26
N LEU A 155 -5.59 -2.43 3.27
CA LEU A 155 -7.02 -2.70 3.29
C LEU A 155 -7.44 -3.53 2.07
N THR A 156 -6.99 -3.13 0.87
CA THR A 156 -7.26 -3.87 -0.36
C THR A 156 -6.63 -5.26 -0.35
N LEU A 157 -5.38 -5.39 0.10
CA LEU A 157 -4.67 -6.66 0.14
C LEU A 157 -5.34 -7.67 1.09
N VAL A 158 -5.75 -7.25 2.28
CA VAL A 158 -6.44 -8.14 3.23
C VAL A 158 -7.82 -8.54 2.71
N SER A 159 -8.56 -7.60 2.10
CA SER A 159 -9.85 -7.88 1.49
C SER A 159 -9.75 -8.95 0.38
N VAL A 160 -8.66 -8.95 -0.39
CA VAL A 160 -8.43 -9.94 -1.45
C VAL A 160 -7.95 -11.29 -0.88
N GLU A 161 -7.03 -11.29 0.08
CA GLU A 161 -6.45 -12.53 0.61
C GLU A 161 -7.39 -13.32 1.56
N ALA A 162 -8.14 -12.60 2.41
CA ALA A 162 -8.86 -13.16 3.55
C ALA A 162 -10.33 -12.71 3.65
N GLY A 163 -10.79 -11.83 2.76
CA GLY A 163 -12.15 -11.30 2.81
C GLY A 163 -12.36 -10.38 4.02
N THR A 164 -13.47 -10.57 4.74
CA THR A 164 -13.94 -9.65 5.81
C THR A 164 -13.39 -9.97 7.21
N ASP A 165 -12.11 -10.34 7.30
CA ASP A 165 -11.44 -10.61 8.57
C ASP A 165 -10.89 -9.32 9.21
N ARG A 166 -11.67 -8.75 10.14
CA ARG A 166 -11.30 -7.53 10.90
C ARG A 166 -10.05 -7.68 11.78
N LEU A 167 -9.74 -8.90 12.24
CA LEU A 167 -8.55 -9.16 13.06
C LEU A 167 -7.29 -9.12 12.19
N LYS A 168 -7.34 -9.82 11.06
CA LYS A 168 -6.23 -9.82 10.10
C LYS A 168 -6.01 -8.42 9.52
N GLU A 169 -7.08 -7.69 9.22
CA GLU A 169 -7.02 -6.31 8.72
C GLU A 169 -6.20 -5.40 9.65
N LYS A 170 -6.58 -5.34 10.93
CA LYS A 170 -5.88 -4.49 11.90
C LYS A 170 -4.43 -4.91 12.14
N SER A 171 -4.17 -6.22 12.18
CA SER A 171 -2.83 -6.77 12.39
C SER A 171 -1.89 -6.45 11.22
N GLU A 172 -2.35 -6.65 9.99
CA GLU A 172 -1.57 -6.35 8.79
C GLU A 172 -1.34 -4.85 8.63
N ILE A 173 -2.33 -4.00 8.94
CA ILE A 173 -2.16 -2.54 8.91
C ILE A 173 -1.01 -2.14 9.85
N ALA A 174 -1.03 -2.60 11.10
CA ALA A 174 0.01 -2.26 12.06
C ALA A 174 1.41 -2.74 11.61
N LYS A 175 1.50 -3.97 11.08
CA LYS A 175 2.76 -4.57 10.65
C LYS A 175 3.34 -3.85 9.42
N ASN A 176 2.51 -3.58 8.41
CA ASN A 176 2.93 -2.94 7.17
C ASN A 176 3.24 -1.47 7.40
N MET A 177 2.40 -0.75 8.14
CA MET A 177 2.64 0.65 8.48
C MET A 177 3.94 0.84 9.25
N ARG A 178 4.22 -0.01 10.24
CA ARG A 178 5.50 0.04 10.97
C ARG A 178 6.69 -0.17 10.03
N ARG A 179 6.63 -1.20 9.17
CA ARG A 179 7.72 -1.51 8.24
C ARG A 179 7.95 -0.36 7.25
N SER A 180 6.90 0.15 6.62
CA SER A 180 6.96 1.22 5.64
C SER A 180 7.48 2.53 6.23
N ILE A 181 7.04 2.92 7.43
CA ILE A 181 7.52 4.13 8.10
C ILE A 181 8.99 4.00 8.48
N THR A 182 9.40 2.86 9.08
CA THR A 182 10.83 2.65 9.42
C THR A 182 11.72 2.70 8.18
N MET A 183 11.25 2.13 7.07
CA MET A 183 11.98 2.13 5.82
C MET A 183 12.06 3.53 5.19
N TYR A 184 10.94 4.27 5.19
CA TYR A 184 10.90 5.65 4.71
C TYR A 184 11.86 6.55 5.49
N ILE A 185 11.85 6.51 6.83
CA ILE A 185 12.73 7.33 7.66
C ILE A 185 14.21 6.96 7.40
N GLY A 186 14.53 5.67 7.36
CA GLY A 186 15.90 5.20 7.11
C GLY A 186 16.42 5.64 5.73
N VAL A 187 15.61 5.49 4.69
CA VAL A 187 15.99 5.89 3.33
C VAL A 187 16.06 7.41 3.21
N ALA A 188 15.10 8.15 3.76
CA ALA A 188 15.11 9.62 3.71
C ALA A 188 16.38 10.20 4.35
N ILE A 189 16.79 9.70 5.52
CA ILE A 189 18.03 10.13 6.19
C ILE A 189 19.24 9.82 5.31
N LEU A 190 19.34 8.59 4.80
CA LEU A 190 20.46 8.18 3.95
C LEU A 190 20.52 9.01 2.66
N SER A 191 19.38 9.22 2.00
CA SER A 191 19.28 10.03 0.78
C SER A 191 19.64 11.49 1.03
N ILE A 192 19.17 12.10 2.11
CA ILE A 192 19.55 13.48 2.47
C ILE A 192 21.06 13.57 2.68
N LEU A 193 21.66 12.67 3.46
CA LEU A 193 23.12 12.69 3.71
C LEU A 193 23.93 12.46 2.43
N ALA A 194 23.59 11.44 1.65
CA ALA A 194 24.33 11.11 0.43
C ALA A 194 24.24 12.22 -0.62
N LEU A 195 23.04 12.78 -0.85
CA LEU A 195 22.82 13.79 -1.88
C LEU A 195 23.33 15.18 -1.46
N THR A 196 23.32 15.51 -0.17
CA THR A 196 23.95 16.76 0.31
C THR A 196 25.47 16.72 0.21
N LEU A 197 26.10 15.57 0.47
CA LEU A 197 27.54 15.39 0.21
C LEU A 197 27.86 15.54 -1.28
N LEU A 198 27.07 14.93 -2.16
CA LEU A 198 27.19 15.09 -3.61
C LEU A 198 27.04 16.55 -4.05
N ALA A 199 26.05 17.27 -3.53
CA ALA A 199 25.90 18.70 -3.79
C ALA A 199 27.14 19.49 -3.34
N GLY A 200 27.72 19.14 -2.19
CA GLY A 200 28.96 19.74 -1.70
C GLY A 200 30.12 19.57 -2.69
N VAL A 201 30.35 18.34 -3.15
CA VAL A 201 31.42 18.01 -4.11
C VAL A 201 31.18 18.71 -5.45
N ALA A 202 29.96 18.64 -5.99
CA ALA A 202 29.62 19.26 -7.27
C ALA A 202 29.88 20.77 -7.29
N ILE A 203 29.61 21.45 -6.18
CA ILE A 203 29.82 22.90 -6.07
C ILE A 203 31.29 23.22 -5.81
N SER A 204 32.02 22.40 -5.05
CA SER A 204 33.47 22.58 -4.89
C SER A 204 34.24 22.40 -6.20
N GLY A 205 33.77 21.51 -7.07
CA GLY A 205 34.32 21.36 -8.43
C GLY A 205 33.93 22.49 -9.39
N LEU A 206 33.00 23.36 -9.01
CA LEU A 206 32.63 24.56 -9.76
C LEU A 206 33.47 25.79 -9.34
N ALA A 207 34.10 25.74 -8.15
CA ALA A 207 34.90 26.81 -7.57
C ALA A 207 36.42 26.62 -7.78
N ALA A 208 36.84 25.59 -8.52
CA ALA A 208 38.21 25.31 -8.94
C ALA A 208 38.32 25.46 -10.47
#